data_AF-A0A2N1AUM7-F1
#
_entry.id   AF-A0A2N1AUM7-F1
#
_cell.length_a   1.000
_cell.length_b   1.000
_cell.length_c   1.000
_cell.angle_alpha   90.00
_cell.angle_beta   90.00
_cell.angle_gamma   90.00
#
_symmetry.space_group_name_H-M   'P 1'
#
loop_
_entity.id
_entity.type
_entity.pdbx_description
1 polymer ?
#
loop_
_entity_poly.entity_id
_entity_poly.type
_entity_poly.pdbx_seq_one_letter_code
_entity_poly.pdbx_strand_id
1 'polypeptide(L)'
;MYTSLIVETHAWLFDKSNKSSNFSLHQLLNLLVDRNFQPKYLLAEYVQPPKTIVLSGQSSVWHEKYIEDRKLEFNESFSVCVTCINALLSSGLVDRVKLLRDSLLVHKDGDYDVAGNGHTIQDVFSLLSHMKAILVSLNKLLQRISYPISESEKSARASAEKFWNRLART
;
A
#
# COMPACT_ATOMS: atom_id res chain seq x y z
N MET A 1 1.85 21.40 -17.04
CA MET A 1 1.19 20.07 -17.02
C MET A 1 1.84 19.11 -16.01
N TYR A 2 3.17 18.99 -15.95
CA TYR A 2 3.84 18.11 -14.97
C TYR A 2 3.83 18.63 -13.52
N THR A 3 3.69 19.94 -13.34
CA THR A 3 3.64 20.58 -12.02
C THR A 3 2.47 20.11 -11.17
N SER A 4 1.27 19.98 -11.75
CA SER A 4 0.09 19.45 -11.02
C SER A 4 0.27 17.99 -10.63
N LEU A 5 0.80 17.16 -11.54
CA LEU A 5 1.11 15.76 -11.27
C LEU A 5 2.11 15.60 -10.12
N ILE A 6 3.16 16.42 -10.09
CA ILE A 6 4.20 16.37 -9.04
C ILE A 6 3.62 16.79 -7.68
N VAL A 7 2.80 17.85 -7.66
CA VAL A 7 2.14 18.34 -6.45
C VAL A 7 1.14 17.31 -5.92
N GLU A 8 0.30 16.72 -6.78
CA GLU A 8 -0.66 15.67 -6.41
C GLU A 8 0.03 14.39 -5.93
N THR A 9 1.10 13.96 -6.61
CA THR A 9 1.88 12.77 -6.22
C THR A 9 2.48 12.95 -4.84
N HIS A 10 3.05 14.12 -4.56
CA HIS A 10 3.56 14.43 -3.23
C HIS A 10 2.44 14.50 -2.19
N ALA A 11 1.33 15.17 -2.49
CA ALA A 11 0.22 15.29 -1.55
C ALA A 11 -0.30 13.91 -1.13
N TRP A 12 -0.47 13.00 -2.10
CA TRP A 12 -0.90 11.64 -1.83
C TRP A 12 0.11 10.82 -1.00
N LEU A 13 1.41 11.06 -1.19
CA LEU A 13 2.48 10.35 -0.48
C LEU A 13 2.72 10.85 0.95
N PHE A 14 2.74 12.17 1.13
CA PHE A 14 3.32 12.80 2.32
C PHE A 14 2.35 13.68 3.09
N ASP A 15 1.29 14.19 2.46
CA ASP A 15 0.41 15.10 3.17
C ASP A 15 -0.36 14.31 4.23
N LYS A 16 -0.23 14.79 5.46
CA LYS A 16 -1.13 14.41 6.54
C LYS A 16 -2.39 15.22 6.35
N SER A 17 -3.53 14.54 6.24
CA SER A 17 -4.82 15.21 6.29
C SER A 17 -4.94 15.96 7.62
N ASN A 18 -5.10 17.29 7.58
CA ASN A 18 -5.33 18.11 8.77
C ASN A 18 -6.64 17.75 9.52
N LYS A 19 -7.49 16.88 8.95
CA LYS A 19 -8.81 16.52 9.48
C LYS A 19 -9.01 15.03 9.74
N SER A 20 -8.04 14.16 9.49
CA SER A 20 -8.25 12.73 9.73
C SER A 20 -7.01 12.07 10.28
N SER A 21 -7.27 11.12 11.17
CA SER A 21 -6.40 10.04 11.62
C SER A 21 -5.94 9.11 10.48
N ASN A 22 -5.89 9.59 9.24
CA ASN A 22 -5.44 8.86 8.07
C ASN A 22 -3.93 9.09 7.92
N PHE A 23 -3.16 8.00 8.00
CA PHE A 23 -1.74 8.02 7.70
C PHE A 23 -1.51 8.40 6.24
N SER A 24 -0.50 9.22 5.99
CA SER A 24 -0.01 9.39 4.61
C SER A 24 0.47 8.03 4.10
N LEU A 25 0.43 7.80 2.78
CA LEU A 25 0.89 6.52 2.21
C LEU A 25 2.32 6.23 2.68
N HIS A 26 3.21 7.22 2.67
CA HIS A 26 4.57 7.08 3.17
C HIS A 26 4.64 6.59 4.63
N GLN A 27 3.79 7.10 5.53
CA GLN A 27 3.77 6.65 6.92
C GLN A 27 3.24 5.22 7.06
N LEU A 28 2.20 4.87 6.29
CA LEU A 28 1.70 3.49 6.22
C LEU A 28 2.81 2.54 5.76
N LEU A 29 3.54 2.90 4.72
CA LEU A 29 4.65 2.09 4.22
C LEU A 29 5.74 1.90 5.26
N ASN A 30 6.11 2.97 5.99
CA ASN A 30 7.07 2.88 7.10
C ASN A 30 6.58 1.96 8.23
N LEU A 31 5.29 2.00 8.57
CA LEU A 31 4.71 1.10 9.57
C LEU A 31 4.74 -0.37 9.12
N LEU A 32 4.47 -0.64 7.83
CA LEU A 32 4.46 -2.01 7.31
C LEU A 32 5.84 -2.67 7.30
N VAL A 33 6.92 -1.89 7.25
CA VAL A 33 8.30 -2.39 7.32
C VAL A 33 8.93 -2.28 8.71
N ASP A 34 8.22 -1.71 9.68
CA ASP A 34 8.66 -1.68 11.08
C ASP A 34 8.78 -3.12 11.61
N ARG A 35 9.90 -3.43 12.24
CA ARG A 35 10.15 -4.75 12.84
C ARG A 35 9.16 -5.10 13.95
N ASN A 36 8.53 -4.09 14.56
CA ASN A 36 7.52 -4.24 15.59
C ASN A 36 6.11 -4.43 15.02
N PHE A 37 5.92 -4.21 13.71
CA PHE A 37 4.63 -4.45 13.08
C PHE A 37 4.29 -5.94 13.16
N GLN A 38 3.10 -6.23 13.67
CA GLN A 38 2.63 -7.60 13.80
C GLN A 38 1.65 -7.90 12.66
N PRO A 39 2.11 -8.56 11.57
CA PRO A 39 1.22 -8.94 10.47
C PRO A 39 0.22 -10.03 10.86
N LYS A 40 0.26 -10.53 12.11
CA LYS A 40 -0.61 -11.60 12.63
C LYS A 40 -2.09 -11.38 12.33
N TYR A 41 -2.57 -10.13 12.39
CA TYR A 41 -3.98 -9.81 12.12
C TYR A 41 -4.31 -9.88 10.63
N LEU A 42 -3.40 -9.41 9.77
CA LEU A 42 -3.53 -9.53 8.31
C LEU A 42 -3.47 -11.00 7.90
N LEU A 43 -2.51 -11.75 8.46
CA LEU A 43 -2.36 -13.17 8.23
C LEU A 43 -3.62 -13.93 8.65
N ALA A 44 -4.16 -13.67 9.84
CA ALA A 44 -5.37 -14.33 10.33
C ALA A 44 -6.58 -14.13 9.39
N GLU A 45 -6.74 -12.93 8.84
CA GLU A 45 -7.81 -12.64 7.88
C GLU A 45 -7.53 -13.31 6.52
N TYR A 46 -6.29 -13.28 6.05
CA TYR A 46 -5.87 -13.82 4.75
C TYR A 46 -6.05 -15.33 4.65
N VAL A 47 -5.70 -16.06 5.71
CA VAL A 47 -5.72 -17.53 5.73
C VAL A 47 -7.09 -18.11 6.04
N GLN A 48 -8.06 -17.28 6.41
CA GLN A 48 -9.37 -17.76 6.83
C GLN A 48 -10.10 -18.43 5.65
N PRO A 49 -10.48 -19.72 5.77
CA PRO A 49 -11.19 -20.45 4.74
C PRO A 49 -12.58 -19.85 4.44
N PRO A 50 -13.08 -20.01 3.20
CA PRO A 50 -14.43 -19.58 2.83
C PRO A 50 -15.49 -20.38 3.61
N LYS A 51 -16.53 -19.69 4.08
CA LYS A 51 -17.62 -20.29 4.88
C LYS A 51 -18.51 -21.28 4.09
N THR A 52 -18.41 -21.29 2.76
CA THR A 52 -19.36 -21.96 1.86
C THR A 52 -19.07 -23.43 1.56
N ILE A 53 -17.95 -24.00 2.01
CA ILE A 53 -17.60 -25.40 1.72
C ILE A 53 -17.91 -26.27 2.93
N VAL A 54 -19.19 -26.60 3.14
CA VAL A 54 -19.58 -27.74 4.00
C VAL A 54 -19.84 -28.93 3.09
N LEU A 55 -18.77 -29.61 2.69
CA LEU A 55 -18.85 -30.93 2.08
C LEU A 55 -18.44 -31.96 3.12
N SER A 56 -19.30 -32.95 3.28
CA SER A 56 -19.30 -34.05 4.24
C SER A 56 -17.92 -34.61 4.63
N GLY A 57 -17.70 -34.82 5.94
CA GLY A 57 -16.73 -35.76 6.53
C GLY A 57 -15.22 -35.47 6.40
N GLN A 58 -14.75 -34.94 5.27
CA GLN A 58 -13.32 -34.68 4.99
C GLN A 58 -12.91 -33.21 5.14
N SER A 59 -13.82 -32.36 5.65
CA SER A 59 -13.61 -30.90 5.65
C SER A 59 -12.41 -30.45 6.50
N SER A 60 -12.05 -31.14 7.58
CA SER A 60 -10.95 -30.73 8.47
C SER A 60 -9.58 -30.77 7.79
N VAL A 61 -9.26 -31.87 7.10
CA VAL A 61 -7.97 -32.05 6.40
C VAL A 61 -7.81 -31.01 5.28
N TRP A 62 -8.89 -30.70 4.57
CA TRP A 62 -8.87 -29.65 3.55
C TRP A 62 -8.70 -28.25 4.16
N HIS A 63 -9.38 -27.95 5.28
CA HIS A 63 -9.27 -26.65 5.95
C HIS A 63 -7.85 -26.41 6.47
N GLU A 64 -7.23 -27.42 7.09
CA GLU A 64 -5.86 -27.36 7.59
C GLU A 64 -4.88 -27.10 6.44
N LYS A 65 -4.97 -27.90 5.36
CA LYS A 65 -4.14 -27.72 4.17
C LYS A 65 -4.33 -26.34 3.51
N TYR A 66 -5.57 -25.86 3.39
CA TYR A 66 -5.86 -24.53 2.85
C TYR A 66 -5.18 -23.43 3.68
N ILE A 67 -5.25 -23.52 5.00
CA ILE A 67 -4.63 -22.56 5.91
C ILE A 67 -3.10 -22.59 5.75
N GLU A 68 -2.50 -23.78 5.67
CA GLU A 68 -1.06 -23.94 5.46
C GLU A 68 -0.59 -23.32 4.15
N ASP A 69 -1.26 -23.67 3.04
CA ASP A 69 -0.93 -23.15 1.71
C ASP A 69 -1.04 -21.61 1.67
N ARG A 70 -2.11 -21.05 2.28
CA ARG A 70 -2.31 -19.60 2.34
C ARG A 70 -1.32 -18.88 3.27
N LYS A 71 -0.86 -19.53 4.35
CA LYS A 71 0.20 -18.96 5.21
C LYS A 71 1.50 -18.80 4.42
N LEU A 72 1.88 -19.80 3.63
CA LEU A 72 3.07 -19.74 2.79
C LEU A 72 2.95 -18.62 1.75
N GLU A 73 1.84 -18.59 1.00
CA GLU A 73 1.59 -17.54 0.01
C GLU A 73 1.60 -16.13 0.62
N PHE A 74 0.99 -15.97 1.80
CA PHE A 74 1.00 -14.71 2.53
C PHE A 74 2.42 -14.29 2.88
N ASN A 75 3.22 -15.18 3.47
CA ASN A 75 4.58 -14.85 3.91
C ASN A 75 5.47 -14.44 2.73
N GLU A 76 5.38 -15.15 1.60
CA GLU A 76 6.09 -14.79 0.37
C GLU A 76 5.64 -13.43 -0.16
N SER A 77 4.33 -13.24 -0.30
CA SER A 77 3.76 -11.99 -0.84
C SER A 77 4.05 -10.79 0.07
N PHE A 78 4.01 -10.99 1.38
CA PHE A 78 4.33 -9.97 2.38
C PHE A 78 5.81 -9.62 2.34
N SER A 79 6.70 -10.61 2.26
CA SER A 79 8.15 -10.40 2.12
C SER A 79 8.50 -9.61 0.86
N VAL A 80 7.89 -9.96 -0.28
CA VAL A 80 8.06 -9.22 -1.54
C VAL A 80 7.58 -7.77 -1.38
N CYS A 81 6.40 -7.58 -0.77
CA CYS A 81 5.86 -6.24 -0.53
C CYS A 81 6.80 -5.39 0.34
N VAL A 82 7.27 -5.94 1.47
CA VAL A 82 8.24 -5.29 2.37
C VAL A 82 9.54 -4.95 1.63
N THR A 83 10.03 -5.86 0.78
CA THR A 83 11.24 -5.63 -0.02
C THR A 83 11.06 -4.46 -0.99
N CYS A 84 9.93 -4.40 -1.70
CA CYS A 84 9.62 -3.28 -2.60
C CYS A 84 9.50 -1.96 -1.84
N ILE A 85 8.89 -1.96 -0.65
CA ILE A 85 8.78 -0.78 0.19
C ILE A 85 10.16 -0.31 0.65
N ASN A 86 10.98 -1.21 1.18
CA ASN A 86 12.34 -0.88 1.63
C ASN A 86 13.19 -0.32 0.49
N ALA A 87 13.11 -0.92 -0.71
CA ALA A 87 13.82 -0.42 -1.88
C ALA A 87 13.41 1.02 -2.24
N LEU A 88 12.10 1.33 -2.19
CA LEU A 88 11.61 2.69 -2.41
C LEU A 88 12.13 3.65 -1.34
N LEU A 89 12.00 3.30 -0.05
CA LEU A 89 12.42 4.14 1.06
C LEU A 89 13.94 4.39 1.06
N SER A 90 14.76 3.42 0.66
CA SER A 90 16.22 3.56 0.58
C SER A 90 16.71 4.26 -0.70
N SER A 91 15.87 4.40 -1.73
CA SER A 91 16.29 4.94 -3.03
C SER A 91 16.55 6.46 -3.04
N GLY A 92 16.06 7.17 -2.02
CA GLY A 92 16.06 8.64 -1.97
C GLY A 92 15.20 9.31 -3.05
N LEU A 93 14.45 8.53 -3.86
CA LEU A 93 13.52 9.07 -4.89
C LEU A 93 12.47 9.99 -4.26
N VAL A 94 11.98 9.57 -3.10
CA VAL A 94 11.04 10.30 -2.25
C VAL A 94 11.55 11.72 -1.94
N ASP A 95 12.78 11.83 -1.44
CA ASP A 95 13.35 13.12 -1.06
C ASP A 95 13.63 14.02 -2.27
N ARG A 96 14.10 13.43 -3.38
CA ARG A 96 14.34 14.18 -4.63
C ARG A 96 13.05 14.76 -5.22
N VAL A 97 11.97 13.98 -5.25
CA VAL A 97 10.67 14.46 -5.74
C VAL A 97 10.07 15.52 -4.80
N LYS A 98 10.28 15.38 -3.49
CA LYS A 98 9.87 16.41 -2.51
C LYS A 98 10.59 17.74 -2.74
N LEU A 99 11.92 17.72 -2.92
CA LEU A 99 12.69 18.92 -3.23
C LEU A 99 12.21 19.58 -4.53
N LEU A 100 11.98 18.78 -5.58
CA LEU A 100 11.46 19.28 -6.85
C LEU A 100 10.08 19.95 -6.68
N ARG A 101 9.18 19.34 -5.90
CA ARG A 101 7.89 19.95 -5.57
C ARG A 101 8.07 21.29 -4.84
N ASP A 102 8.90 21.33 -3.81
CA ASP A 102 9.12 22.54 -3.02
C ASP A 102 9.62 23.69 -3.90
N SER A 103 10.58 23.41 -4.78
CA SER A 103 11.05 24.38 -5.77
C SER A 103 9.92 24.85 -6.69
N LEU A 104 9.10 23.93 -7.21
CA LEU A 104 7.96 24.25 -8.08
C LEU A 104 6.88 25.10 -7.36
N LEU A 105 6.61 24.85 -6.08
CA LEU A 105 5.60 25.58 -5.30
C LEU A 105 6.05 27.00 -4.93
N VAL A 106 7.35 27.21 -4.72
CA VAL A 106 7.93 28.54 -4.47
C VAL A 106 7.78 29.45 -5.70
N HIS A 107 7.84 28.86 -6.90
CA HIS A 107 7.69 29.57 -8.17
C HIS A 107 6.23 29.49 -8.59
N LYS A 108 5.38 30.30 -7.92
CA LYS A 108 3.97 30.47 -8.29
C LYS A 108 3.88 30.70 -9.81
N ASP A 109 3.02 29.93 -10.46
CA ASP A 109 2.68 29.99 -11.89
C ASP A 109 3.57 29.25 -12.89
N GLY A 110 4.47 28.37 -12.43
CA GLY A 110 5.05 27.33 -13.30
C GLY A 110 6.26 27.75 -14.14
N ASP A 111 6.86 28.91 -13.83
CA ASP A 111 8.10 29.42 -14.43
C ASP A 111 9.37 28.71 -13.91
N TYR A 112 9.22 27.67 -13.08
CA TYR A 112 10.35 26.87 -12.65
C TYR A 112 10.85 25.96 -13.77
N ASP A 113 11.99 26.32 -14.35
CA ASP A 113 12.67 25.48 -15.34
C ASP A 113 13.29 24.25 -14.65
N VAL A 114 12.56 23.13 -14.71
CA VAL A 114 12.98 21.84 -14.13
C VAL A 114 14.32 21.39 -14.73
N ALA A 115 14.51 21.53 -16.04
CA ALA A 115 15.71 21.07 -16.73
C ALA A 115 16.89 22.03 -16.50
N GLY A 116 16.64 23.35 -16.56
CA GLY A 116 17.65 24.38 -16.30
C GLY A 116 18.19 24.39 -14.87
N ASN A 117 17.43 23.86 -13.91
CA ASN A 117 17.86 23.70 -12.51
C ASN A 117 18.40 22.29 -12.18
N GLY A 118 18.65 21.44 -13.19
CA GLY A 118 19.28 20.13 -13.02
C GLY A 118 18.38 19.05 -12.41
N HIS A 119 17.07 19.26 -12.37
CA HIS A 119 16.11 18.25 -11.94
C HIS A 119 15.60 17.42 -13.13
N THR A 120 15.18 16.18 -12.87
CA THR A 120 14.62 15.31 -13.90
C THR A 120 13.21 14.84 -13.54
N ILE A 121 12.30 14.89 -14.52
CA ILE A 121 10.94 14.34 -14.38
C ILE A 121 10.99 12.80 -14.27
N GLN A 122 12.11 12.18 -14.66
CA GLN A 122 12.35 10.74 -14.58
C GLN A 122 12.24 10.19 -13.15
N ASP A 123 12.65 10.96 -12.13
CA ASP A 123 12.48 10.58 -10.72
C ASP A 123 11.00 10.44 -10.36
N VAL A 124 10.12 11.29 -10.93
CA VAL A 124 8.66 11.26 -10.71
C VAL A 124 8.05 10.02 -11.34
N PHE A 125 8.40 9.69 -12.58
CA PHE A 125 7.92 8.47 -13.24
C PHE A 125 8.44 7.20 -12.54
N SER A 126 9.70 7.21 -12.10
CA SER A 126 10.28 6.12 -11.31
C SER A 126 9.53 5.93 -10.00
N LEU A 127 9.21 7.01 -9.30
CA LEU A 127 8.42 6.99 -8.06
C LEU A 127 7.02 6.43 -8.30
N LEU A 128 6.31 6.89 -9.32
CA LEU A 128 4.98 6.38 -9.69
C LEU A 128 5.00 4.88 -10.04
N SER A 129 6.05 4.42 -10.73
CA SER A 129 6.23 3.00 -11.06
C SER A 129 6.42 2.14 -9.80
N HIS A 130 7.28 2.56 -8.88
CA HIS A 130 7.46 1.88 -7.59
C HIS A 130 6.16 1.84 -6.77
N MET A 131 5.43 2.96 -6.74
CA MET A 131 4.14 3.05 -6.05
C MET A 131 3.10 2.12 -6.65
N LYS A 132 3.03 2.03 -7.98
CA LYS A 132 2.15 1.08 -8.66
C LYS A 132 2.47 -0.35 -8.25
N ALA A 133 3.74 -0.74 -8.22
CA ALA A 133 4.16 -2.08 -7.80
C ALA A 133 3.75 -2.36 -6.34
N ILE A 134 4.02 -1.42 -5.42
CA ILE A 134 3.65 -1.55 -4.01
C ILE A 134 2.13 -1.67 -3.85
N LEU A 135 1.33 -0.86 -4.54
CA LEU A 135 -0.13 -0.92 -4.49
C LEU A 135 -0.67 -2.26 -5.01
N VAL A 136 -0.09 -2.79 -6.08
CA VAL A 136 -0.47 -4.12 -6.59
C VAL A 136 -0.17 -5.20 -5.55
N SER A 137 1.00 -5.15 -4.90
CA SER A 137 1.35 -6.08 -3.83
C SER A 137 0.42 -5.95 -2.61
N LEU A 138 0.12 -4.72 -2.18
CA LEU A 138 -0.81 -4.46 -1.09
C LEU A 138 -2.22 -4.92 -1.44
N ASN A 139 -2.70 -4.67 -2.65
CA ASN A 139 -3.98 -5.18 -3.12
C ASN A 139 -4.00 -6.71 -3.11
N LYS A 140 -2.93 -7.40 -3.50
CA LYS A 140 -2.87 -8.87 -3.41
C LYS A 140 -2.97 -9.37 -1.96
N LEU A 141 -2.39 -8.64 -1.00
CA LEU A 141 -2.44 -8.98 0.42
C LEU A 141 -3.79 -8.64 1.07
N LEU A 142 -4.47 -7.61 0.59
CA LEU A 142 -5.69 -7.06 1.21
C LEU A 142 -6.97 -7.49 0.51
N GLN A 143 -6.95 -7.67 -0.81
CA GLN A 143 -8.04 -8.23 -1.59
C GLN A 143 -7.83 -9.74 -1.64
N ARG A 144 -8.69 -10.48 -0.93
CA ARG A 144 -8.90 -11.91 -1.20
C ARG A 144 -9.09 -12.05 -2.71
N ILE A 145 -8.18 -12.72 -3.40
CA ILE A 145 -8.31 -13.03 -4.82
C ILE A 145 -9.70 -13.64 -4.99
N SER A 146 -10.49 -12.95 -5.80
CA SER A 146 -11.94 -12.97 -5.87
C SER A 146 -12.48 -14.38 -6.15
N TYR A 147 -13.38 -14.87 -5.29
CA TYR A 147 -14.53 -15.61 -5.82
C TYR A 147 -15.56 -14.57 -6.28
N PRO A 148 -16.36 -14.85 -7.34
CA PRO A 148 -17.32 -13.88 -7.79
C PRO A 148 -18.38 -13.69 -6.69
N ILE A 149 -19.12 -12.58 -6.83
CA ILE A 149 -20.45 -12.30 -6.29
C ILE A 149 -20.45 -11.13 -5.29
N SER A 150 -20.99 -10.04 -5.84
CA SER A 150 -21.47 -8.73 -5.33
C SER A 150 -21.76 -8.51 -3.83
N GLU A 151 -21.76 -9.49 -2.93
CA GLU A 151 -21.92 -9.28 -1.49
C GLU A 151 -20.58 -9.03 -0.76
N SER A 152 -19.45 -9.44 -1.34
CA SER A 152 -18.13 -9.29 -0.71
C SER A 152 -17.62 -7.85 -0.65
N GLU A 153 -18.09 -6.94 -1.53
CA GLU A 153 -17.66 -5.53 -1.51
C GLU A 153 -18.14 -4.78 -0.25
N LYS A 154 -19.35 -5.07 0.26
CA LYS A 154 -19.83 -4.46 1.51
C LYS A 154 -19.04 -4.94 2.72
N SER A 155 -18.66 -6.23 2.75
CA SER A 155 -17.87 -6.78 3.86
C SER A 155 -16.39 -6.41 3.77
N ALA A 156 -15.79 -6.37 2.57
CA ALA A 156 -14.43 -5.91 2.35
C ALA A 156 -14.28 -4.43 2.71
N ARG A 157 -15.25 -3.58 2.37
CA ARG A 157 -15.29 -2.18 2.82
C ARG A 157 -15.34 -2.09 4.34
N ALA A 158 -16.19 -2.88 5.01
CA ALA A 158 -16.28 -2.90 6.47
C ALA A 158 -15.01 -3.43 7.15
N SER A 159 -14.33 -4.43 6.57
CA SER A 159 -13.06 -4.97 7.07
C SER A 159 -11.90 -3.99 6.85
N ALA A 160 -11.83 -3.35 5.68
CA ALA A 160 -10.88 -2.27 5.41
C ALA A 160 -11.13 -1.10 6.38
N GLU A 161 -12.37 -0.68 6.56
CA GLU A 161 -12.75 0.39 7.50
C GLU A 161 -12.38 0.04 8.95
N LYS A 162 -12.59 -1.21 9.39
CA LYS A 162 -12.13 -1.68 10.71
C LYS A 162 -10.60 -1.69 10.84
N PHE A 163 -9.89 -2.10 9.80
CA PHE A 163 -8.43 -2.07 9.76
C PHE A 163 -7.92 -0.62 9.89
N TRP A 164 -8.43 0.29 9.06
CA TRP A 164 -8.07 1.71 9.08
C TRP A 164 -8.44 2.40 10.40
N ASN A 165 -9.62 2.10 10.96
CA ASN A 165 -10.04 2.65 12.26
C ASN A 165 -9.20 2.15 13.44
N ARG A 166 -8.59 0.97 13.35
CA ARG A 166 -7.65 0.48 14.36
C ARG A 166 -6.29 1.16 14.25
N LEU A 167 -5.79 1.33 13.03
CA LEU A 167 -4.55 2.05 12.76
C LEU A 167 -4.64 3.51 13.24
N ALA A 168 -5.76 4.17 12.99
CA ALA A 168 -6.07 5.53 13.43
C ALA A 168 -6.09 5.76 14.96
N ARG A 169 -6.14 4.70 15.78
CA ARG A 169 -6.26 4.76 17.24
C ARG A 169 -4.97 4.39 17.98
N THR A 170 -3.92 4.00 17.26
CA THR A 170 -2.54 3.81 17.74
C THR A 170 -1.68 5.01 17.38
#